data_AF-A0A929CQR4-F1
#
_entry.id   AF-A0A929CQR4-F1
#
_cell.length_a   1.000
_cell.length_b   1.000
_cell.length_c   1.000
_cell.angle_alpha   90.00
_cell.angle_beta   90.00
_cell.angle_gamma   90.00
#
_symmetry.space_group_name_H-M   'P 1'
#
loop_
_entity.id
_entity.type
_entity.pdbx_description
1 polymer ?
#
loop_
_entity_poly.entity_id
_entity_poly.type
_entity_poly.pdbx_seq_one_letter_code
_entity_poly.pdbx_strand_id
1 'polypeptide(L)'
;MGFGKGEAITDSAVKYFTGVENFVVTAVNPSKEELEKLWGREIQFTPEYIGKQTVSDGDGEREIDQVRLDFFLTSGGENPINTKASFYIGNTHHKSQTGKLKVINAFGNDTWLTEADIKANTLPENMQWYDDTDVKIAKRGEVELVDFLKNLLNIAFNNDKLVNKADGHAGITDEQWKKIFSGDFDELRSIVASTNNKVGLALGVKTSTDNSLRQVVYGRKALRQYTLHSTRADKFKYLAKHLQEAQAGGALAQVDFGPADYALREFEIVPTPLNTDNAPDADVFGGNQGDGVSDDLNF
;
A
#
# COMPACT_ATOMS: atom_id res chain seq x y z
N MET A 1 0.01 -44.39 -25.12
CA MET A 1 -0.78 -44.41 -23.87
C MET A 1 0.18 -44.35 -22.71
N GLY A 2 -0.09 -43.46 -21.75
CA GLY A 2 0.73 -43.27 -20.55
C GLY A 2 0.32 -41.99 -19.83
N PHE A 3 -0.95 -41.89 -19.44
CA PHE A 3 -1.43 -40.81 -18.58
C PHE A 3 -1.01 -41.12 -17.14
N GLY A 4 -0.08 -40.32 -16.61
CA GLY A 4 0.20 -40.31 -15.17
C GLY A 4 -1.06 -39.87 -14.43
N LYS A 5 -1.46 -40.65 -13.44
CA LYS A 5 -2.52 -40.29 -12.49
C LYS A 5 -2.12 -38.98 -11.83
N GLY A 6 -2.84 -37.90 -12.13
CA GLY A 6 -2.73 -36.66 -11.36
C GLY A 6 -3.16 -36.93 -9.94
N GLU A 7 -2.26 -36.68 -8.99
CA GLU A 7 -2.66 -36.48 -7.60
C GLU A 7 -3.68 -35.35 -7.56
N ALA A 8 -4.78 -35.58 -6.86
CA ALA A 8 -5.76 -34.53 -6.61
C ALA A 8 -5.06 -33.45 -5.77
N ILE A 9 -4.69 -32.36 -6.42
CA ILE A 9 -4.28 -31.15 -5.73
C ILE A 9 -5.52 -30.69 -4.96
N THR A 10 -5.54 -30.91 -3.65
CA THR A 10 -6.46 -30.21 -2.75
C THR A 10 -5.96 -28.78 -2.63
N ASP A 11 -5.98 -28.03 -3.73
CA ASP A 11 -5.72 -26.61 -3.70
C ASP A 11 -7.03 -25.94 -3.34
N SER A 12 -7.14 -25.50 -2.10
CA SER A 12 -8.06 -24.43 -1.75
C SER A 12 -7.59 -23.21 -2.54
N ALA A 13 -8.01 -23.09 -3.80
CA ALA A 13 -7.53 -22.06 -4.72
C ALA A 13 -7.61 -20.69 -4.04
N VAL A 14 -6.45 -20.11 -3.73
CA VAL A 14 -6.39 -18.81 -3.05
C VAL A 14 -6.97 -17.78 -4.00
N LYS A 15 -8.11 -17.21 -3.61
CA LYS A 15 -8.76 -16.16 -4.40
C LYS A 15 -8.05 -14.83 -4.20
N TYR A 16 -7.79 -14.15 -5.30
CA TYR A 16 -7.22 -12.80 -5.32
C TYR A 16 -8.27 -11.81 -5.80
N PHE A 17 -8.16 -10.56 -5.35
CA PHE A 17 -9.15 -9.54 -5.64
C PHE A 17 -8.51 -8.24 -6.12
N THR A 18 -9.23 -7.54 -6.99
CA THR A 18 -8.90 -6.17 -7.46
C THR A 18 -10.08 -5.23 -7.22
N GLY A 19 -9.82 -3.93 -7.19
CA GLY A 19 -10.83 -2.90 -6.91
C GLY A 19 -10.82 -2.44 -5.45
N VAL A 20 -11.92 -1.85 -4.98
CA VAL A 20 -12.01 -1.28 -3.63
C VAL A 20 -13.06 -2.03 -2.81
N GLU A 21 -12.71 -2.35 -1.55
CA GLU A 21 -13.62 -2.94 -0.57
C GLU A 21 -13.50 -2.23 0.79
N ASN A 22 -14.57 -2.29 1.59
CA ASN A 22 -14.65 -1.81 2.95
C ASN A 22 -14.25 -2.91 3.95
N PHE A 23 -13.25 -2.61 4.77
CA PHE A 23 -12.70 -3.52 5.76
C PHE A 23 -12.97 -3.06 7.19
N VAL A 24 -13.22 -4.01 8.08
CA VAL A 24 -13.11 -3.82 9.53
C VAL A 24 -11.71 -4.22 9.95
N VAL A 25 -11.11 -3.45 10.86
CA VAL A 25 -9.83 -3.81 11.47
C VAL A 25 -10.08 -4.78 12.62
N THR A 26 -9.45 -5.96 12.56
CA THR A 26 -9.65 -7.04 13.54
C THR A 26 -8.51 -7.17 14.55
N ALA A 27 -7.29 -6.76 14.17
CA ALA A 27 -6.13 -6.74 15.06
C ALA A 27 -5.09 -5.71 14.59
N VAL A 28 -4.26 -5.24 15.53
CA VAL A 28 -3.11 -4.36 15.26
C VAL A 28 -1.87 -4.97 15.89
N ASN A 29 -0.85 -5.24 15.07
CA ASN A 29 0.43 -5.83 15.51
C ASN A 29 0.24 -6.97 16.53
N PRO A 30 -0.57 -8.00 16.23
CA PRO A 30 -0.81 -9.10 17.14
C PRO A 30 0.49 -9.84 17.47
N SER A 31 0.60 -10.33 18.70
CA SER A 31 1.64 -11.27 19.12
C SER A 31 1.49 -12.61 18.39
N LYS A 32 2.50 -13.48 18.50
CA LYS A 32 2.41 -14.84 17.96
C LYS A 32 1.16 -15.57 18.47
N GLU A 33 0.91 -15.53 19.78
CA GLU A 33 -0.24 -16.19 20.40
C GLU A 33 -1.58 -15.62 19.93
N GLU A 34 -1.66 -14.30 19.74
CA GLU A 34 -2.85 -13.64 19.22
C GLU A 34 -3.12 -14.03 17.76
N LEU A 35 -2.07 -14.16 16.94
CA LEU A 35 -2.18 -14.64 15.56
C LEU A 35 -2.62 -16.09 15.47
N GLU A 36 -2.09 -16.97 16.31
CA GLU A 36 -2.47 -18.39 16.34
C GLU A 36 -3.95 -18.54 16.70
N LYS A 37 -4.44 -17.75 17.66
CA LYS A 37 -5.86 -17.67 18.00
C LYS A 37 -6.71 -17.14 16.85
N LEU A 38 -6.23 -16.11 16.14
CA LEU A 38 -6.96 -15.49 15.03
C LEU A 38 -7.06 -16.44 13.82
N TRP A 39 -6.01 -17.21 13.54
CA TRP A 39 -5.97 -18.13 12.39
C TRP A 39 -6.39 -19.57 12.72
N GLY A 40 -6.54 -19.91 14.00
CA GLY A 40 -6.86 -21.28 14.44
C GLY A 40 -5.79 -22.30 14.07
N ARG A 41 -4.52 -21.88 13.94
CA ARG A 41 -3.39 -22.74 13.59
C ARG A 41 -2.11 -22.28 14.27
N GLU A 42 -1.20 -23.21 14.51
CA GLU A 42 0.14 -22.90 15.00
C GLU A 42 0.97 -22.20 13.92
N ILE A 43 1.76 -21.19 14.32
CA ILE A 43 2.64 -20.46 13.42
C ILE A 43 4.10 -20.70 13.80
N GLN A 44 4.94 -20.98 12.80
CA GLN A 44 6.35 -21.28 13.04
C GLN A 44 7.24 -20.03 13.13
N PHE A 45 6.72 -18.85 12.79
CA PHE A 45 7.47 -17.59 12.85
C PHE A 45 6.96 -16.69 13.98
N THR A 46 7.87 -15.91 14.57
CA THR A 46 7.52 -14.84 15.50
C THR A 46 7.44 -13.53 14.72
N PRO A 47 6.32 -12.79 14.78
CA PRO A 47 6.22 -11.50 14.12
C PRO A 47 7.23 -10.51 14.72
N GLU A 48 8.12 -9.99 13.89
CA GLU A 48 8.98 -8.87 14.22
C GLU A 48 8.43 -7.60 13.57
N TYR A 49 8.23 -6.57 14.39
CA TYR A 49 7.62 -5.30 14.01
C TYR A 49 8.55 -4.10 14.14
N ILE A 50 9.64 -4.24 14.90
CA ILE A 50 10.68 -3.22 15.01
C ILE A 50 11.89 -3.76 14.28
N GLY A 51 12.51 -2.92 13.47
CA GLY A 51 13.72 -3.28 12.76
C GLY A 51 14.49 -2.04 12.36
N LYS A 52 15.44 -2.24 11.46
CA LYS A 52 16.18 -1.15 10.83
C LYS A 52 15.97 -1.17 9.33
N GLN A 53 16.03 -0.01 8.71
CA GLN A 53 16.00 0.12 7.26
C GLN A 53 17.05 1.13 6.80
N THR A 54 17.65 0.88 5.65
CA THR A 54 18.45 1.89 4.96
C THR A 54 17.51 2.75 4.13
N VAL A 55 17.51 4.05 4.38
CA VAL A 55 16.81 5.03 3.55
C VAL A 55 17.81 5.80 2.71
N SER A 56 17.45 6.02 1.45
CA SER A 56 18.13 6.95 0.55
C SER A 56 17.14 8.08 0.23
N ASP A 57 17.54 9.31 0.49
CA ASP A 57 16.80 10.53 0.15
C ASP A 57 17.77 11.72 -0.09
N GLY A 58 17.25 12.94 -0.09
CA GLY A 58 18.05 14.15 -0.31
C GLY A 58 19.18 14.40 0.70
N ASP A 59 19.24 13.66 1.82
CA ASP A 59 20.34 13.71 2.79
C ASP A 59 21.32 12.53 2.65
N GLY A 60 21.17 11.70 1.61
CA GLY A 60 22.01 10.53 1.36
C GLY A 60 21.50 9.25 2.00
N GLU A 61 22.35 8.23 2.03
CA GLU A 61 22.04 6.92 2.60
C GLU A 61 22.29 6.87 4.10
N ARG A 62 21.30 6.43 4.88
CA ARG A 62 21.42 6.26 6.34
C ARG A 62 20.60 5.08 6.83
N GLU A 63 21.11 4.38 7.84
CA GLU A 63 20.36 3.37 8.59
C GLU A 63 19.51 4.05 9.65
N ILE A 64 18.23 3.69 9.72
CA ILE A 64 17.26 4.25 10.67
C ILE A 64 16.40 3.16 11.28
N ASP A 65 15.91 3.40 12.49
CA ASP A 65 14.91 2.55 13.11
C ASP A 65 13.60 2.62 12.32
N GLN A 66 12.99 1.46 12.11
CA GLN A 66 11.71 1.30 11.44
C GLN A 66 10.75 0.53 12.35
N VAL A 67 9.49 0.96 12.36
CA VAL A 67 8.39 0.19 12.90
C VAL A 67 7.42 -0.17 11.77
N ARG A 68 7.07 -1.47 11.67
CA ARG A 68 6.03 -1.99 10.78
C ARG A 68 4.74 -2.12 11.56
N LEU A 69 3.74 -1.31 11.21
CA LEU A 69 2.40 -1.37 11.76
C LEU A 69 1.51 -2.23 10.85
N ASP A 70 1.07 -3.38 11.34
CA ASP A 70 0.23 -4.32 10.60
C ASP A 70 -1.19 -4.27 11.15
N PHE A 71 -2.12 -3.79 10.33
CA PHE A 71 -3.56 -3.80 10.59
C PHE A 71 -4.17 -5.00 9.87
N PHE A 72 -4.74 -5.94 10.62
CA PHE A 72 -5.45 -7.09 10.08
C PHE A 72 -6.86 -6.69 9.72
N LEU A 73 -7.29 -7.08 8.53
CA LEU A 73 -8.48 -6.56 7.88
C LEU A 73 -9.37 -7.71 7.43
N THR A 74 -10.67 -7.54 7.67
CA THR A 74 -11.70 -8.48 7.23
C THR A 74 -12.83 -7.70 6.55
N SER A 75 -13.17 -8.05 5.32
CA SER A 75 -14.33 -7.47 4.63
C SER A 75 -15.64 -8.07 5.17
N GLY A 76 -16.75 -7.36 4.96
CA GLY A 76 -18.08 -7.93 5.22
C GLY A 76 -18.56 -8.83 4.08
N GLY A 77 -19.56 -9.68 4.35
CA GLY A 77 -20.21 -10.53 3.35
C GLY A 77 -20.15 -12.02 3.68
N GLU A 78 -20.73 -12.85 2.82
CA GLU A 78 -20.76 -14.31 2.98
C GLU A 78 -19.37 -14.95 2.82
N ASN A 79 -18.51 -14.35 1.97
CA ASN A 79 -17.14 -14.78 1.74
C ASN A 79 -16.16 -13.63 2.09
N PRO A 80 -15.79 -13.48 3.37
CA PRO A 80 -14.96 -12.36 3.80
C PRO A 80 -13.53 -12.47 3.23
N ILE A 81 -13.03 -11.35 2.73
CA ILE A 81 -11.65 -11.18 2.32
C ILE A 81 -10.83 -10.86 3.57
N ASN A 82 -9.92 -11.75 3.92
CA ASN A 82 -8.96 -11.53 5.01
C ASN A 82 -7.63 -11.08 4.43
N THR A 83 -7.17 -9.90 4.83
CA THR A 83 -5.92 -9.31 4.35
C THR A 83 -5.26 -8.48 5.45
N LYS A 84 -4.15 -7.82 5.14
CA LYS A 84 -3.52 -6.85 6.05
C LYS A 84 -3.07 -5.60 5.32
N ALA A 85 -3.21 -4.46 5.99
CA ALA A 85 -2.55 -3.22 5.60
C ALA A 85 -1.29 -3.03 6.46
N SER A 86 -0.15 -2.93 5.80
CA SER A 86 1.15 -2.74 6.45
C SER A 86 1.67 -1.32 6.20
N PHE A 87 1.94 -0.58 7.27
CA PHE A 87 2.55 0.75 7.21
C PHE A 87 3.96 0.67 7.77
N TYR A 88 4.93 1.17 7.02
CA TYR A 88 6.34 1.17 7.39
C TYR A 88 6.73 2.59 7.80
N ILE A 89 6.94 2.79 9.10
CA ILE A 89 7.27 4.11 9.64
C ILE A 89 8.75 4.14 9.97
N GLY A 90 9.50 5.03 9.31
CA GLY A 90 10.91 5.28 9.63
C GLY A 90 11.07 6.40 10.64
N ASN A 91 11.96 6.23 11.62
CA ASN A 91 12.29 7.27 12.60
C ASN A 91 13.21 8.35 11.99
N THR A 92 12.73 8.99 10.93
CA THR A 92 13.41 10.05 10.20
C THR A 92 12.42 10.87 9.41
N HIS A 93 12.82 12.07 9.01
CA HIS A 93 12.02 12.95 8.17
C HIS A 93 11.97 12.47 6.72
N HIS A 94 11.02 12.99 5.95
CA HIS A 94 10.94 12.78 4.51
C HIS A 94 11.33 14.07 3.78
N LYS A 95 12.47 14.05 3.10
CA LYS A 95 12.97 15.17 2.29
C LYS A 95 12.69 14.93 0.81
N SER A 96 12.12 15.93 0.14
CA SER A 96 11.89 15.91 -1.31
C SER A 96 13.21 16.10 -2.06
N GLN A 97 13.22 15.78 -3.36
CA GLN A 97 14.35 16.10 -4.25
C GLN A 97 14.63 17.61 -4.32
N THR A 98 13.63 18.45 -4.07
CA THR A 98 13.76 19.92 -4.04
C THR A 98 14.18 20.46 -2.68
N GLY A 99 14.52 19.60 -1.72
CA GLY A 99 14.99 19.98 -0.39
C GLY A 99 13.91 20.40 0.61
N LYS A 100 12.62 20.21 0.27
CA LYS A 100 11.51 20.48 1.20
C LYS A 100 11.27 19.29 2.12
N LEU A 101 10.81 19.54 3.34
CA LEU A 101 10.44 18.52 4.31
C LEU A 101 8.93 18.31 4.29
N LYS A 102 8.51 17.04 4.34
CA LYS A 102 7.10 16.69 4.55
C LYS A 102 6.73 17.02 5.98
N VAL A 103 5.67 17.80 6.16
CA VAL A 103 5.13 18.19 7.46
C VAL A 103 3.69 17.73 7.59
N ILE A 104 3.22 17.62 8.83
CA ILE A 104 1.85 17.28 9.18
C ILE A 104 1.39 18.18 10.35
N ASN A 105 0.14 18.62 10.33
CA ASN A 105 -0.45 19.44 11.40
C ASN A 105 -1.26 18.60 12.43
N ALA A 106 -1.78 19.26 13.47
CA ALA A 106 -2.60 18.64 14.52
C ALA A 106 -3.77 17.78 13.99
N PHE A 107 -4.32 18.19 12.85
CA PHE A 107 -5.49 17.59 12.23
C PHE A 107 -5.16 16.52 11.19
N GLY A 108 -3.87 16.17 11.04
CA GLY A 108 -3.42 15.14 10.10
C GLY A 108 -3.55 15.55 8.64
N ASN A 109 -3.43 16.84 8.33
CA ASN A 109 -3.24 17.32 6.97
C ASN A 109 -1.74 17.50 6.73
N ASP A 110 -1.25 17.14 5.55
CA ASP A 110 0.16 17.20 5.21
C ASP A 110 0.47 18.18 4.07
N THR A 111 1.70 18.69 4.05
CA THR A 111 2.24 19.50 2.96
C THR A 111 3.77 19.43 2.95
N TRP A 112 4.41 20.15 2.03
CA TRP A 112 5.87 20.26 1.90
C TRP A 112 6.33 21.69 2.16
N LEU A 113 7.12 21.88 3.22
CA LEU A 113 7.66 23.18 3.62
C LEU A 113 9.19 23.21 3.56
N THR A 114 9.77 24.40 3.44
CA THR A 114 11.23 24.55 3.55
C THR A 114 11.64 24.51 5.03
N GLU A 115 12.90 24.17 5.32
CA GLU A 115 13.41 24.24 6.69
C GLU A 115 13.32 25.64 7.30
N ALA A 116 13.43 26.69 6.48
CA ALA A 116 13.31 28.07 6.92
C ALA A 116 11.88 28.37 7.40
N ASP A 117 10.87 27.98 6.60
CA ASP A 117 9.45 28.18 6.92
C ASP A 117 9.05 27.44 8.21
N ILE A 118 9.55 26.21 8.38
CA ILE A 118 9.30 25.39 9.57
C ILE A 118 9.91 26.04 10.82
N LYS A 119 11.17 26.51 10.73
CA LYS A 119 11.85 27.16 11.87
C LYS A 119 11.23 28.52 12.22
N ALA A 120 10.74 29.24 11.23
CA ALA A 120 10.05 30.52 11.42
C ALA A 120 8.61 30.35 11.90
N ASN A 121 8.05 29.13 11.84
CA ASN A 121 6.64 28.83 12.04
C ASN A 121 5.73 29.72 11.19
N THR A 122 6.07 29.85 9.90
CA THR A 122 5.33 30.65 8.92
C THR A 122 4.94 29.81 7.72
N LEU A 123 3.77 30.08 7.16
CA LEU A 123 3.35 29.49 5.90
C LEU A 123 3.72 30.38 4.71
N PRO A 124 4.15 29.80 3.58
CA PRO A 124 4.24 30.53 2.32
C PRO A 124 2.90 31.20 1.95
N GLU A 125 2.95 32.38 1.32
CA GLU A 125 1.74 33.15 0.99
C GLU A 125 0.73 32.36 0.14
N ASN A 126 1.19 31.44 -0.70
CA ASN A 126 0.35 30.57 -1.52
C ASN A 126 -0.22 29.34 -0.76
N MET A 127 0.03 29.23 0.54
CA MET A 127 -0.39 28.11 1.40
C MET A 127 -1.35 28.51 2.53
N GLN A 128 -2.05 29.65 2.41
CA GLN A 128 -3.09 30.06 3.37
C GLN A 128 -4.27 29.07 3.51
N TRP A 129 -4.37 28.08 2.61
CA TRP A 129 -5.34 26.99 2.71
C TRP A 129 -4.94 25.93 3.75
N TYR A 130 -3.69 25.92 4.20
CA TYR A 130 -3.14 24.97 5.16
C TYR A 130 -3.21 25.55 6.58
N ASP A 131 -3.59 24.71 7.54
CA ASP A 131 -3.69 25.09 8.95
C ASP A 131 -2.34 24.82 9.64
N ASP A 132 -1.73 25.84 10.23
CA ASP A 132 -0.42 25.79 10.88
C ASP A 132 -0.46 25.35 12.36
N THR A 133 -1.61 24.95 12.87
CA THR A 133 -1.77 24.45 14.24
C THR A 133 -0.94 23.17 14.46
N ASP A 134 0.00 23.24 15.41
CA ASP A 134 0.92 22.17 15.81
C ASP A 134 1.61 21.47 14.63
N VAL A 135 2.08 22.24 13.64
CA VAL A 135 2.86 21.71 12.53
C VAL A 135 4.14 21.09 13.03
N LYS A 136 4.37 19.83 12.64
CA LYS A 136 5.61 19.11 12.90
C LYS A 136 6.14 18.45 11.63
N ILE A 137 7.44 18.15 11.64
CA ILE A 137 8.06 17.34 10.59
C ILE A 137 7.49 15.92 10.70
N ALA A 138 6.89 15.44 9.62
CA ALA A 138 6.30 14.11 9.58
C ALA A 138 7.40 13.05 9.55
N LYS A 139 7.23 11.97 10.32
CA LYS A 139 8.04 10.77 10.16
C LYS A 139 7.75 10.14 8.79
N ARG A 140 8.74 9.48 8.20
CA ARG A 140 8.55 8.81 6.91
C ARG A 140 7.49 7.72 7.05
N GLY A 141 6.38 7.82 6.32
CA GLY A 141 5.23 6.90 6.38
C GLY A 141 4.09 7.34 7.32
N GLU A 142 4.29 8.36 8.16
CA GLU A 142 3.29 8.82 9.14
C GLU A 142 2.03 9.36 8.47
N VAL A 143 2.18 10.09 7.37
CA VAL A 143 1.05 10.70 6.66
C VAL A 143 0.07 9.65 6.15
N GLU A 144 0.59 8.54 5.61
CA GLU A 144 -0.22 7.45 5.09
C GLU A 144 -0.98 6.73 6.22
N LEU A 145 -0.33 6.53 7.38
CA LEU A 145 -0.97 6.00 8.58
C LEU A 145 -2.07 6.94 9.09
N VAL A 146 -1.81 8.24 9.16
CA VAL A 146 -2.78 9.22 9.65
C VAL A 146 -3.97 9.35 8.68
N ASP A 147 -3.75 9.30 7.37
CA ASP A 147 -4.84 9.23 6.37
C ASP A 147 -5.70 7.98 6.59
N PHE A 148 -5.08 6.82 6.84
CA PHE A 148 -5.80 5.59 7.17
C PHE A 148 -6.65 5.73 8.45
N LEU A 149 -6.06 6.21 9.54
CA LEU A 149 -6.76 6.38 10.82
C LEU A 149 -7.88 7.41 10.73
N LYS A 150 -7.68 8.54 10.04
CA LYS A 150 -8.72 9.55 9.80
C LYS A 150 -9.91 8.98 9.05
N ASN A 151 -9.66 8.17 8.02
CA ASN A 151 -10.73 7.53 7.26
C ASN A 151 -11.45 6.45 8.06
N LEU A 152 -10.72 5.66 8.86
CA LEU A 152 -11.28 4.65 9.75
C LEU A 152 -12.16 5.28 10.84
N LEU A 153 -11.67 6.31 11.52
CA LEU A 153 -12.40 7.01 12.58
C LEU A 153 -13.45 7.99 12.05
N ASN A 154 -13.51 8.19 10.73
CA ASN A 154 -14.40 9.13 10.06
C ASN A 154 -14.22 10.60 10.53
N ILE A 155 -13.01 10.96 10.98
CA ILE A 155 -12.65 12.32 11.44
C ILE A 155 -12.88 13.31 10.30
N ALA A 156 -13.49 14.46 10.57
CA ALA A 156 -13.84 15.43 9.54
C ALA A 156 -12.62 15.90 8.72
N PHE A 157 -12.78 16.05 7.41
CA PHE A 157 -11.73 16.61 6.53
C PHE A 157 -11.64 18.13 6.64
N ASN A 158 -12.75 18.79 6.98
CA ASN A 158 -12.82 20.23 7.13
C ASN A 158 -13.20 20.54 8.58
N ASN A 159 -12.23 21.04 9.33
CA ASN A 159 -12.36 21.32 10.75
C ASN A 159 -13.27 22.52 11.03
N ASP A 160 -13.48 23.42 10.06
CA ASP A 160 -14.40 24.55 10.22
C ASP A 160 -15.86 24.10 10.27
N LYS A 161 -16.14 22.84 9.92
CA LYS A 161 -17.46 22.23 10.05
C LYS A 161 -17.67 21.51 11.39
N LEU A 162 -16.64 21.42 12.23
CA LEU A 162 -16.74 20.82 13.55
C LEU A 162 -17.27 21.83 14.55
N VAL A 163 -18.14 21.37 15.45
CA VAL A 163 -18.60 22.18 16.60
C VAL A 163 -17.44 22.45 17.55
N ASN A 164 -16.58 21.45 17.76
CA ASN A 164 -15.35 21.56 18.51
C ASN A 164 -14.16 21.13 17.62
N LYS A 165 -13.24 22.05 17.33
CA LYS A 165 -12.08 21.75 16.48
C LYS A 165 -11.17 20.67 17.07
N ALA A 166 -11.12 20.53 18.40
CA ALA A 166 -10.33 19.49 19.06
C ALA A 166 -10.76 18.07 18.65
N ASP A 167 -12.03 17.88 18.28
CA ASP A 167 -12.55 16.58 17.80
C ASP A 167 -11.96 16.18 16.44
N GLY A 168 -11.29 17.11 15.75
CA GLY A 168 -10.59 16.91 14.50
C GLY A 168 -9.14 16.46 14.64
N HIS A 169 -8.59 16.39 15.87
CA HIS A 169 -7.20 16.02 16.10
C HIS A 169 -6.94 14.58 15.63
N ALA A 170 -5.89 14.43 14.83
CA ALA A 170 -5.49 13.15 14.25
C ALA A 170 -3.96 12.96 14.18
N GLY A 171 -3.19 13.97 14.58
CA GLY A 171 -1.74 13.88 14.65
C GLY A 171 -1.28 12.93 15.76
N ILE A 172 -0.18 12.22 15.51
CA ILE A 172 0.47 11.35 16.50
C ILE A 172 1.61 12.14 17.16
N THR A 173 1.56 12.31 18.48
CA THR A 173 2.55 13.09 19.24
C THR A 173 3.88 12.36 19.35
N ASP A 174 4.93 13.08 19.74
CA ASP A 174 6.26 12.49 19.92
C ASP A 174 6.30 11.47 21.07
N GLU A 175 5.49 11.65 22.11
CA GLU A 175 5.33 10.68 23.20
C GLU A 175 4.70 9.38 22.71
N GLN A 176 3.65 9.49 21.89
CA GLN A 176 3.00 8.33 21.28
C GLN A 176 3.97 7.60 20.34
N TRP A 177 4.75 8.35 19.54
CA TRP A 177 5.78 7.75 18.70
C TRP A 177 6.86 7.03 19.52
N LYS A 178 7.33 7.60 20.64
CA LYS A 178 8.31 6.92 21.52
C LYS A 178 7.79 5.55 21.99
N LYS A 179 6.52 5.47 22.37
CA LYS A 179 5.87 4.20 22.74
C LYS A 179 5.82 3.22 21.56
N ILE A 180 5.35 3.68 20.41
CA ILE A 180 5.24 2.85 19.20
C ILE A 180 6.61 2.28 18.78
N PHE A 181 7.67 3.10 18.80
CA PHE A 181 9.03 2.65 18.48
C PHE A 181 9.64 1.75 19.56
N SER A 182 9.09 1.73 20.77
CA SER A 182 9.45 0.76 21.83
C SER A 182 8.67 -0.56 21.74
N GLY A 183 7.72 -0.68 20.81
CA GLY A 183 6.89 -1.87 20.61
C GLY A 183 5.58 -1.87 21.39
N ASP A 184 5.23 -0.76 22.03
CA ASP A 184 3.93 -0.56 22.66
C ASP A 184 2.94 -0.04 21.61
N PHE A 185 1.97 -0.90 21.27
CA PHE A 185 0.92 -0.62 20.29
C PHE A 185 -0.47 -0.48 20.94
N ASP A 186 -0.56 -0.39 22.27
CA ASP A 186 -1.82 -0.43 23.01
C ASP A 186 -2.75 0.74 22.65
N GLU A 187 -2.17 1.90 22.36
CA GLU A 187 -2.93 3.06 21.94
C GLU A 187 -3.56 2.87 20.56
N LEU A 188 -2.83 2.31 19.59
CA LEU A 188 -3.38 1.99 18.27
C LEU A 188 -4.45 0.90 18.37
N ARG A 189 -4.24 -0.11 19.23
CA ARG A 189 -5.24 -1.15 19.53
C ARG A 189 -6.50 -0.53 20.13
N SER A 190 -6.35 0.41 21.07
CA SER A 190 -7.46 1.12 21.71
C SER A 190 -8.23 2.00 20.74
N ILE A 191 -7.53 2.72 19.86
CA ILE A 191 -8.14 3.53 18.80
C ILE A 191 -8.99 2.66 17.88
N VAL A 192 -8.46 1.52 17.41
CA VAL A 192 -9.20 0.60 16.56
C VAL A 192 -10.40 0.00 17.28
N ALA A 193 -10.26 -0.39 18.55
CA ALA A 193 -11.34 -0.94 19.36
C ALA A 193 -12.44 0.09 19.68
N SER A 194 -12.14 1.40 19.60
CA SER A 194 -13.11 2.47 19.88
C SER A 194 -14.16 2.66 18.78
N THR A 195 -14.00 2.01 17.63
CA THR A 195 -14.88 2.17 16.47
C THR A 195 -15.33 0.85 15.86
N ASN A 196 -16.54 0.84 15.29
CA ASN A 196 -17.04 -0.23 14.44
C ASN A 196 -17.07 0.16 12.95
N ASN A 197 -16.47 1.31 12.62
CA ASN A 197 -16.42 1.83 11.26
C ASN A 197 -15.61 0.90 10.36
N LYS A 198 -15.89 1.01 9.06
CA LYS A 198 -15.08 0.40 8.01
C LYS A 198 -14.17 1.43 7.35
N VAL A 199 -13.10 0.95 6.77
CA VAL A 199 -12.18 1.74 5.93
C VAL A 199 -12.12 1.13 4.54
N GLY A 200 -12.28 1.96 3.52
CA GLY A 200 -12.19 1.56 2.13
C GLY A 200 -10.74 1.51 1.68
N LEU A 201 -10.30 0.40 1.12
CA LEU A 201 -8.94 0.20 0.65
C LEU A 201 -8.93 -0.42 -0.74
N ALA A 202 -7.97 -0.01 -1.57
CA ALA A 202 -7.79 -0.60 -2.88
C ALA A 202 -6.96 -1.88 -2.77
N LEU A 203 -7.49 -2.94 -3.36
CA LEU A 203 -6.88 -4.23 -3.55
C LEU A 203 -6.29 -4.29 -4.95
N GLY A 204 -5.08 -4.83 -5.06
CA GLY A 204 -4.47 -5.16 -6.32
C GLY A 204 -3.74 -6.49 -6.26
N VAL A 205 -3.40 -7.03 -7.43
CA VAL A 205 -2.67 -8.28 -7.56
C VAL A 205 -1.32 -8.00 -8.20
N LYS A 206 -0.26 -8.38 -7.50
CA LYS A 206 1.10 -8.34 -8.02
C LYS A 206 1.45 -9.69 -8.62
N THR A 207 1.91 -9.67 -9.86
CA THR A 207 2.60 -10.81 -10.47
C THR A 207 4.08 -10.68 -10.18
N SER A 208 4.61 -11.63 -9.41
CA SER A 208 6.03 -11.68 -9.07
C SER A 208 6.84 -12.28 -10.23
N THR A 209 8.17 -12.16 -10.18
CA THR A 209 9.07 -12.66 -11.24
C THR A 209 9.01 -14.17 -11.44
N ASP A 210 8.55 -14.90 -10.43
CA ASP A 210 8.30 -16.35 -10.44
C ASP A 210 6.88 -16.70 -10.94
N ASN A 211 6.16 -15.74 -11.52
CA ASN A 211 4.73 -15.84 -11.86
C ASN A 211 3.80 -16.14 -10.67
N SER A 212 4.28 -16.00 -9.42
CA SER A 212 3.42 -16.10 -8.25
C SER A 212 2.56 -14.85 -8.10
N LEU A 213 1.26 -15.06 -7.85
CA LEU A 213 0.32 -13.98 -7.55
C LEU A 213 0.38 -13.64 -6.06
N ARG A 214 0.39 -12.33 -5.76
CA ARG A 214 0.34 -11.82 -4.39
C ARG A 214 -0.71 -10.73 -4.28
N GLN A 215 -1.58 -10.84 -3.28
CA GLN A 215 -2.52 -9.79 -2.93
C GLN A 215 -1.74 -8.59 -2.36
N VAL A 216 -2.03 -7.41 -2.89
CA VAL A 216 -1.50 -6.12 -2.45
C VAL A 216 -2.67 -5.28 -1.93
N VAL A 217 -2.44 -4.61 -0.79
CA VAL A 217 -3.34 -3.59 -0.25
C VAL A 217 -2.66 -2.24 -0.41
N TYR A 218 -3.34 -1.30 -1.07
CA TYR A 218 -2.81 0.05 -1.27
C TYR A 218 -3.03 0.92 -0.03
N GLY A 219 -2.02 0.98 0.84
CA GLY A 219 -2.07 1.75 2.09
C GLY A 219 -1.78 3.25 1.97
N ARG A 220 -1.43 3.77 0.78
CA ARG A 220 -1.05 5.20 0.65
C ARG A 220 -2.24 6.15 0.56
N LYS A 221 -3.43 5.63 0.23
CA LYS A 221 -4.67 6.42 0.24
C LYS A 221 -5.84 5.55 0.66
N ALA A 222 -6.37 5.82 1.84
CA ALA A 222 -7.59 5.21 2.33
C ALA A 222 -8.82 6.00 1.91
N LEU A 223 -9.96 5.32 1.94
CA LEU A 223 -11.28 5.88 1.66
C LEU A 223 -12.19 5.71 2.87
N ARG A 224 -13.16 6.60 3.03
CA ARG A 224 -14.22 6.41 4.01
C ARG A 224 -15.18 5.31 3.57
N GLN A 225 -15.81 4.64 4.52
CA GLN A 225 -16.74 3.54 4.25
C GLN A 225 -17.84 3.86 3.22
N TYR A 226 -18.38 5.08 3.24
CA TYR A 226 -19.47 5.47 2.35
C TYR A 226 -19.03 5.83 0.93
N THR A 227 -17.71 5.87 0.67
CA THR A 227 -17.18 6.22 -0.66
C THR A 227 -17.64 5.23 -1.72
N LEU A 228 -17.62 3.93 -1.40
CA LEU A 228 -18.01 2.87 -2.35
C LEU A 228 -19.46 3.04 -2.81
N HIS A 229 -20.36 3.39 -1.90
CA HIS A 229 -21.79 3.58 -2.17
C HIS A 229 -22.14 4.99 -2.68
N SER A 230 -21.15 5.87 -2.83
CA SER A 230 -21.40 7.21 -3.39
C SER A 230 -21.84 7.11 -4.85
N THR A 231 -22.79 7.97 -5.23
CA THR A 231 -23.27 8.14 -6.61
C THR A 231 -22.43 9.14 -7.41
N ARG A 232 -21.42 9.76 -6.79
CA ARG A 232 -20.53 10.72 -7.47
C ARG A 232 -19.68 10.01 -8.51
N ALA A 233 -19.65 10.53 -9.73
CA ALA A 233 -18.83 10.00 -10.82
C ALA A 233 -17.33 10.02 -10.48
N ASP A 234 -16.88 10.99 -9.67
CA ASP A 234 -15.47 11.22 -9.33
C ASP A 234 -15.10 10.71 -7.93
N LYS A 235 -15.89 9.80 -7.34
CA LYS A 235 -15.68 9.30 -5.97
C LYS A 235 -14.30 8.67 -5.71
N PHE A 236 -13.64 8.15 -6.74
CA PHE A 236 -12.29 7.57 -6.65
C PHE A 236 -11.18 8.48 -7.17
N LYS A 237 -11.47 9.75 -7.51
CA LYS A 237 -10.52 10.68 -8.15
C LYS A 237 -9.17 10.78 -7.41
N TYR A 238 -9.20 10.91 -6.08
CA TYR A 238 -7.97 11.05 -5.30
C TYR A 238 -7.21 9.72 -5.19
N LEU A 239 -7.90 8.59 -5.04
CA LEU A 239 -7.28 7.27 -5.09
C LEU A 239 -6.61 7.04 -6.45
N ALA A 240 -7.32 7.30 -7.55
CA ALA A 240 -6.81 7.16 -8.91
C ALA A 240 -5.58 8.03 -9.14
N LYS A 241 -5.61 9.30 -8.71
CA LYS A 241 -4.45 10.20 -8.77
C LYS A 241 -3.24 9.62 -8.04
N HIS A 242 -3.43 9.18 -6.79
CA HIS A 242 -2.36 8.60 -5.97
C HIS A 242 -1.78 7.30 -6.58
N LEU A 243 -2.62 6.46 -7.19
CA LEU A 243 -2.18 5.25 -7.89
C LEU A 243 -1.37 5.61 -9.14
N GLN A 244 -1.85 6.53 -9.96
CA GLN A 244 -1.17 7.01 -11.17
C GLN A 244 0.19 7.65 -10.85
N GLU A 245 0.25 8.51 -9.82
CA GLU A 245 1.51 9.13 -9.37
C GLU A 245 2.50 8.09 -8.85
N ALA A 246 2.01 7.06 -8.12
CA ALA A 246 2.86 5.97 -7.66
C ALA A 246 3.42 5.15 -8.84
N GLN A 247 2.58 4.82 -9.82
CA GLN A 247 2.97 4.12 -11.05
C GLN A 247 3.96 4.93 -11.90
N ALA A 248 3.71 6.23 -12.09
CA ALA A 248 4.60 7.13 -12.81
C ALA A 248 5.95 7.28 -12.10
N GLY A 249 5.98 7.22 -10.77
CA GLY A 249 7.20 7.18 -9.95
C GLY A 249 7.90 5.81 -9.94
N GLY A 250 7.44 4.83 -10.72
CA GLY A 250 8.02 3.48 -10.82
C GLY A 250 7.62 2.53 -9.69
N ALA A 251 6.80 2.95 -8.73
CA ALA A 251 6.23 2.08 -7.72
C ALA A 251 4.99 1.35 -8.29
N LEU A 252 4.68 0.15 -7.82
CA LEU A 252 3.44 -0.58 -8.20
C LEU A 252 3.29 -0.89 -9.70
N ALA A 253 4.35 -0.80 -10.51
CA ALA A 253 4.30 -1.06 -11.95
C ALA A 253 3.82 -2.49 -12.32
N GLN A 254 4.00 -3.45 -11.41
CA GLN A 254 3.58 -4.85 -11.57
C GLN A 254 2.28 -5.20 -10.83
N VAL A 255 1.54 -4.19 -10.35
CA VAL A 255 0.31 -4.40 -9.57
C VAL A 255 -0.90 -4.00 -10.40
N ASP A 256 -1.79 -4.94 -10.63
CA ASP A 256 -3.08 -4.70 -11.26
C ASP A 256 -4.13 -4.37 -10.19
N PHE A 257 -4.73 -3.18 -10.26
CA PHE A 257 -5.81 -2.74 -9.37
C PHE A 257 -7.20 -2.92 -9.99
N GLY A 258 -7.28 -3.54 -11.17
CA GLY A 258 -8.48 -3.70 -11.96
C GLY A 258 -8.86 -2.44 -12.75
N PRO A 259 -10.03 -2.46 -13.40
CA PRO A 259 -10.55 -1.31 -14.14
C PRO A 259 -10.72 -0.06 -13.26
N ALA A 260 -10.68 1.13 -13.89
CA ALA A 260 -10.75 2.43 -13.21
C ALA A 260 -12.09 2.73 -12.51
N ASP A 261 -13.10 1.87 -12.68
CA ASP A 261 -14.33 1.94 -11.87
C ASP A 261 -14.14 1.40 -10.44
N TYR A 262 -13.01 0.74 -10.20
CA TYR A 262 -12.59 0.13 -8.93
C TYR A 262 -13.67 -0.75 -8.28
N ALA A 263 -14.58 -1.31 -9.08
CA ALA A 263 -15.52 -2.30 -8.57
C ALA A 263 -14.76 -3.57 -8.15
N LEU A 264 -15.12 -4.12 -6.99
CA LEU A 264 -14.50 -5.34 -6.46
C LEU A 264 -14.72 -6.51 -7.44
N ARG A 265 -13.64 -7.17 -7.83
CA ARG A 265 -13.65 -8.33 -8.72
C ARG A 265 -12.69 -9.39 -8.22
N GLU A 266 -13.07 -10.65 -8.38
CA GLU A 266 -12.11 -11.76 -8.30
C GLU A 266 -11.15 -11.63 -9.49
N PHE A 267 -9.86 -11.78 -9.22
CA PHE A 267 -8.81 -11.68 -10.22
C PHE A 267 -8.69 -13.00 -10.96
N GLU A 268 -8.90 -12.96 -12.27
CA GLU A 268 -8.72 -14.10 -13.16
C GLU A 268 -7.56 -13.81 -14.11
N ILE A 269 -6.66 -14.79 -14.26
CA ILE A 269 -5.66 -14.75 -15.33
C ILE A 269 -6.41 -15.05 -16.62
N VAL A 270 -6.70 -14.01 -17.41
CA VAL A 270 -7.18 -14.20 -18.78
C VAL A 270 -5.96 -14.60 -19.63
N PRO A 271 -5.86 -15.85 -20.13
CA PRO A 271 -4.75 -16.24 -20.98
C PRO A 271 -4.75 -15.37 -22.23
N THR A 272 -3.61 -14.81 -22.59
CA THR A 272 -3.49 -14.14 -23.88
C THR A 272 -3.71 -15.18 -24.98
N PRO A 273 -4.74 -15.03 -25.85
CA PRO A 273 -4.96 -15.98 -26.92
C PRO A 273 -3.74 -15.97 -27.85
N LEU A 274 -3.23 -17.17 -28.14
CA LEU A 274 -2.20 -17.36 -29.15
C LEU A 274 -2.85 -17.14 -30.51
N ASN A 275 -2.63 -15.97 -31.09
CA ASN A 275 -3.03 -15.67 -32.46
C ASN A 275 -1.82 -15.93 -33.36
N THR A 276 -2.05 -16.31 -34.62
CA THR A 276 -1.00 -16.61 -35.61
C THR A 276 0.00 -15.47 -35.82
N ASP A 277 -0.35 -14.25 -35.40
CA ASP A 277 0.51 -13.07 -35.49
C ASP A 277 1.56 -12.96 -34.35
N ASN A 278 1.47 -13.80 -33.31
CA ASN A 278 2.38 -13.84 -32.15
C ASN A 278 3.10 -15.19 -31.97
N ALA A 279 3.04 -16.07 -32.98
CA ALA A 279 3.90 -17.25 -32.98
C ALA A 279 5.34 -16.80 -33.23
N PRO A 280 6.35 -17.29 -32.47
CA PRO A 280 7.73 -17.09 -32.85
C PRO A 280 7.94 -17.74 -34.22
N ASP A 281 8.04 -16.91 -35.27
CA ASP A 281 8.48 -17.30 -36.59
C ASP A 281 9.97 -17.67 -36.53
N ALA A 282 10.23 -18.89 -36.08
CA ALA A 282 11.51 -19.55 -36.27
C ALA A 282 11.25 -21.05 -36.28
N ASP A 283 11.11 -21.60 -37.49
CA ASP A 283 11.35 -23.03 -37.72
C ASP A 283 12.85 -23.29 -37.48
N VAL A 284 13.20 -23.64 -36.24
CA VAL A 284 14.59 -23.94 -35.81
C VAL A 284 15.06 -25.31 -36.34
N PHE A 285 14.28 -25.99 -37.17
CA PHE A 285 14.62 -27.30 -37.74
C PHE A 285 14.74 -27.29 -39.28
N GLY A 286 14.78 -26.11 -39.92
CA GLY A 286 15.16 -25.96 -41.33
C GLY A 286 16.63 -26.33 -41.56
N GLY A 287 16.87 -27.60 -41.84
CA GLY A 287 18.19 -28.21 -42.01
C GLY A 287 19.06 -27.58 -43.10
N ASN A 288 20.32 -27.42 -42.74
CA ASN A 288 21.47 -27.06 -43.55
C ASN A 288 21.81 -28.15 -44.58
N GLN A 289 21.88 -27.82 -45.88
CA GLN A 289 22.57 -28.55 -46.97
C GLN A 289 22.52 -27.67 -48.23
N GLY A 290 23.60 -27.20 -48.85
CA GLY A 290 25.03 -27.24 -48.58
C GLY A 290 25.71 -26.31 -49.60
N ASP A 291 26.80 -25.67 -49.20
CA ASP A 291 27.60 -24.80 -50.06
C ASP A 291 29.01 -25.39 -50.22
N GLY A 292 29.54 -25.32 -51.44
CA GLY A 292 30.91 -25.68 -51.82
C GLY A 292 30.93 -26.46 -53.14
N VAL A 293 31.64 -26.08 -54.20
CA VAL A 293 32.90 -25.33 -54.28
C VAL A 293 33.06 -24.79 -55.71
N SER A 294 33.54 -23.56 -55.87
CA SER A 294 34.34 -23.18 -57.06
C SER A 294 35.39 -22.14 -56.67
N ASP A 295 36.59 -22.62 -56.36
CA ASP A 295 37.81 -21.81 -56.34
C ASP A 295 38.69 -22.34 -57.48
N ASP A 296 38.75 -21.58 -58.58
CA ASP A 296 39.72 -21.78 -59.66
C ASP A 296 41.00 -21.03 -59.31
N LEU A 297 42.17 -21.68 -59.29
CA LEU A 297 43.45 -21.11 -59.74
C LEU A 297 44.56 -22.19 -59.95
N ASN A 298 45.14 -22.18 -61.16
CA ASN A 298 46.44 -22.76 -61.63
C ASN A 298 46.54 -24.29 -61.69
N PHE A 299 46.71 -24.96 -62.85
CA PHE A 299 47.65 -24.78 -63.97
C PHE A 299 47.07 -25.32 -65.29
#